data_AF-A0A8J7Y8J6-F1
#
_entry.id   AF-A0A8J7Y8J6-F1
#
_cell.length_a   1.000
_cell.length_b   1.000
_cell.length_c   1.000
_cell.angle_alpha   90.00
_cell.angle_beta   90.00
_cell.angle_gamma   90.00
#
_symmetry.space_group_name_H-M   'P 1'
#
loop_
_entity.id
_entity.type
_entity.pdbx_description
1 polymer ?
#
loop_
_entity_poly.entity_id
_entity_poly.type
_entity_poly.pdbx_seq_one_letter_code
_entity_poly.pdbx_strand_id
1 'polypeptide(L)'
;MSDWEDEELLPYRDFVDRLVTLREQATQSDSSYEVVDVADRHDESTVSLTTVHAAKGQEYPIVFLCDLLKQSTLPKTQHNRFIANRQRGFTLRPKASDLPFPPDVSFPTPNDDDSAWIGENRDVSGIPELTGPVWLSDARNDTGDLQYQNPLNDYVEAEQAEFWRMFYVAFTRAENHLFLGVSQLEEWIDFTDYTTWNVAFNEFMMPTGGWESDGVTVPIQGGPNDPGSLGIGVNEIPSGEPETAETITAPDLEMHLESPPSNRRETVPFRPARVSATQVHELMECQRRYQYQHIQEISASRLQVTSTAPLEVDSTEKPTPSGLSPDQWGNRVHEALERYIKDESSLKAYLRKLTDPVRETIEQIIADAEAHTTEFREATDAPDQVYAEFTVSTTLNVNGSSLRVDGDIDLLYQRKGTWYLVDYKTAARPDDEYEKLQYERQLRTYAWLLEREYDISVQEATLIYIDLESDPLCESEPVRGDLETDDFATELQDRIAGLEIASSAGLTAEPAEHRCSLCPYSATRGGPCENG
;
A
#
# COMPACT_ATOMS: atom_id res chain seq x y z
N MET A 1 -23.83 -21.83 22.50
CA MET A 1 -23.28 -20.94 21.47
C MET A 1 -24.44 -20.11 21.00
N SER A 2 -24.37 -18.81 21.30
CA SER A 2 -25.46 -17.86 21.22
C SER A 2 -25.76 -17.47 19.77
N ASP A 3 -27.05 -17.25 19.50
CA ASP A 3 -27.75 -16.78 18.29
C ASP A 3 -27.15 -15.61 17.48
N TRP A 4 -25.88 -15.22 17.68
CA TRP A 4 -25.21 -14.13 16.94
C TRP A 4 -24.57 -14.57 15.61
N GLU A 5 -24.36 -15.87 15.38
CA GLU A 5 -23.80 -16.38 14.11
C GLU A 5 -24.89 -16.66 13.05
N ASP A 6 -26.17 -16.52 13.39
CA ASP A 6 -27.30 -16.59 12.46
C ASP A 6 -27.74 -15.20 11.96
N GLU A 7 -27.01 -14.12 12.28
CA GLU A 7 -27.20 -12.83 11.62
C GLU A 7 -26.84 -12.95 10.15
N GLU A 8 -27.87 -12.81 9.30
CA GLU A 8 -27.87 -12.95 7.86
C GLU A 8 -26.55 -12.53 7.21
N LEU A 9 -25.88 -13.50 6.58
CA LEU A 9 -24.82 -13.23 5.61
C LEU A 9 -25.37 -12.31 4.53
N LEU A 10 -25.16 -11.01 4.68
CA LEU A 10 -25.59 -10.04 3.69
C LEU A 10 -24.84 -10.32 2.39
N PRO A 11 -25.54 -10.54 1.27
CA PRO A 11 -24.90 -10.58 -0.03
C PRO A 11 -24.10 -9.28 -0.23
N TYR A 12 -22.87 -9.39 -0.72
CA TYR A 12 -21.97 -8.24 -0.91
C TYR A 12 -22.64 -7.07 -1.64
N ARG A 13 -23.49 -7.37 -2.63
CA ARG A 13 -24.26 -6.37 -3.36
C ARG A 13 -25.24 -5.61 -2.47
N ASP A 14 -25.94 -6.31 -1.59
CA ASP A 14 -26.91 -5.70 -0.68
C ASP A 14 -26.19 -4.86 0.38
N PHE A 15 -24.97 -5.26 0.78
CA PHE A 15 -24.10 -4.49 1.66
C PHE A 15 -23.64 -3.19 0.99
N VAL A 16 -23.21 -3.26 -0.27
CA VAL A 16 -22.81 -2.09 -1.06
C VAL A 16 -23.99 -1.14 -1.29
N ASP A 17 -25.16 -1.67 -1.67
CA ASP A 17 -26.37 -0.87 -1.88
C ASP A 17 -26.80 -0.15 -0.59
N ARG A 18 -26.63 -0.78 0.58
CA ARG A 18 -26.86 -0.14 1.90
C ARG A 18 -25.88 0.99 2.18
N LEU A 19 -24.57 0.79 1.94
CA LEU A 19 -23.56 1.83 2.16
C LEU A 19 -23.78 3.05 1.25
N VAL A 20 -24.15 2.82 -0.02
CA VAL A 20 -24.47 3.89 -0.97
C VAL A 20 -25.67 4.69 -0.49
N THR A 21 -26.74 4.01 -0.05
CA THR A 21 -27.96 4.66 0.44
C THR A 21 -27.69 5.53 1.67
N LEU A 22 -26.93 5.02 2.64
CA LEU A 22 -26.55 5.78 3.85
C LEU A 22 -25.71 7.02 3.50
N ARG A 23 -24.78 6.89 2.55
CA ARG A 23 -23.96 8.01 2.08
C ARG A 23 -24.80 9.08 1.38
N GLU A 24 -25.74 8.69 0.53
CA GLU A 24 -26.63 9.62 -0.17
C GLU A 24 -27.49 10.43 0.81
N GLN A 25 -28.03 9.78 1.85
CA GLN A 25 -28.87 10.43 2.87
C GLN A 25 -28.08 11.40 3.76
N ALA A 26 -26.86 11.02 4.15
CA ALA A 26 -25.98 11.90 4.93
C ALA A 26 -25.59 13.18 4.14
N THR A 27 -25.56 13.11 2.81
CA THR A 27 -25.28 14.26 1.94
C THR A 27 -26.49 15.20 1.77
N GLN A 28 -27.71 14.73 2.05
CA GLN A 28 -28.97 15.49 1.86
C GLN A 28 -29.37 16.38 3.05
N SER A 29 -28.47 16.62 4.01
CA SER A 29 -28.72 17.46 5.20
C SER A 29 -29.85 16.93 6.11
N ASP A 30 -30.08 15.62 6.13
CA ASP A 30 -30.97 15.00 7.11
C ASP A 30 -30.23 14.89 8.45
N SER A 31 -30.72 15.59 9.49
CA SER A 31 -30.04 15.72 10.79
C SER A 31 -29.92 14.42 11.58
N SER A 32 -30.54 13.34 11.10
CA SER A 32 -30.46 11.98 11.60
C SER A 32 -29.21 11.22 11.11
N TYR A 33 -28.52 11.73 10.08
CA TYR A 33 -27.33 11.13 9.48
C TYR A 33 -26.20 12.16 9.38
N GLU A 34 -25.51 12.43 10.49
CA GLU A 34 -24.31 13.28 10.46
C GLU A 34 -23.19 12.60 9.66
N VAL A 35 -22.72 13.27 8.61
CA VAL A 35 -21.43 12.95 7.98
C VAL A 35 -20.36 13.40 8.95
N VAL A 36 -19.63 12.46 9.54
CA VAL A 36 -18.45 12.78 10.36
C VAL A 36 -17.44 13.51 9.48
N ASP A 37 -17.06 14.73 9.87
CA ASP A 37 -15.96 15.45 9.24
C ASP A 37 -14.72 14.54 9.27
N VAL A 38 -14.06 14.37 8.11
CA VAL A 38 -12.83 13.58 8.03
C VAL A 38 -11.76 14.34 8.82
N ALA A 39 -11.51 13.85 10.03
CA ALA A 39 -10.65 14.51 11.00
C ALA A 39 -9.21 14.64 10.44
N ASP A 40 -8.60 15.81 10.62
CA ASP A 40 -7.24 16.08 10.16
C ASP A 40 -6.28 15.13 10.89
N ARG A 41 -5.53 14.31 10.15
CA ARG A 41 -4.53 13.37 10.72
C ARG A 41 -3.45 14.06 11.57
N HIS A 42 -3.29 15.37 11.45
CA HIS A 42 -2.36 16.17 12.24
C HIS A 42 -3.01 16.86 13.46
N ASP A 43 -4.33 16.76 13.60
CA ASP A 43 -5.06 17.20 14.80
C ASP A 43 -4.88 16.16 15.92
N GLU A 44 -4.59 16.65 17.13
CA GLU A 44 -4.42 15.83 18.33
C GLU A 44 -5.69 15.07 18.73
N SER A 45 -6.85 15.46 18.20
CA SER A 45 -8.15 14.81 18.43
C SER A 45 -8.51 13.72 17.41
N THR A 46 -7.65 13.45 16.44
CA THR A 46 -7.94 12.50 15.35
C THR A 46 -7.43 11.09 15.62
N VAL A 47 -8.31 10.11 15.45
CA VAL A 47 -7.94 8.68 15.43
C VAL A 47 -7.70 8.24 13.99
N SER A 48 -6.47 7.79 13.69
CA SER A 48 -6.10 7.26 12.37
C SER A 48 -6.28 5.73 12.34
N LEU A 49 -7.12 5.24 11.44
CA LEU A 49 -7.24 3.82 11.13
C LEU A 49 -6.42 3.51 9.87
N THR A 50 -5.36 2.72 10.01
CA THR A 50 -4.46 2.40 8.90
C THR A 50 -3.94 0.97 8.99
N THR A 51 -3.36 0.48 7.90
CA THR A 51 -2.66 -0.80 7.89
C THR A 51 -1.21 -0.62 8.36
N VAL A 52 -0.64 -1.67 8.94
CA VAL A 52 0.78 -1.68 9.36
C VAL A 52 1.72 -1.36 8.19
N HIS A 53 1.37 -1.77 6.96
CA HIS A 53 2.14 -1.44 5.76
C HIS A 53 2.16 0.05 5.46
N ALA A 54 0.99 0.70 5.51
CA ALA A 54 0.86 2.13 5.25
C ALA A 54 1.44 3.01 6.37
N ALA A 55 1.56 2.47 7.59
CA ALA A 55 2.19 3.15 8.73
C ALA A 55 3.73 3.10 8.72
N LYS A 56 4.36 2.40 7.77
CA LYS A 56 5.81 2.25 7.72
C LYS A 56 6.50 3.61 7.58
N GLY A 57 7.46 3.89 8.46
CA GLY A 57 8.18 5.16 8.49
C GLY A 57 7.50 6.28 9.28
N GLN A 58 6.29 6.03 9.80
CA GLN A 58 5.57 6.97 10.68
C GLN A 58 5.63 6.48 12.14
N GLU A 59 5.55 7.41 13.09
CA GLU A 59 5.42 7.12 14.52
C GLU A 59 4.21 7.87 15.07
N TYR A 60 3.55 7.29 16.05
CA TYR A 60 2.33 7.82 16.67
C TYR A 60 2.48 7.82 18.19
N PRO A 61 1.98 8.86 18.89
CA PRO A 61 2.04 8.90 20.35
C PRO A 61 1.38 7.70 21.01
N ILE A 62 0.23 7.27 20.48
CA ILE A 62 -0.56 6.14 20.97
C ILE A 62 -0.94 5.25 19.78
N VAL A 63 -0.68 3.95 19.88
CA VAL A 63 -1.04 2.96 18.86
C VAL A 63 -1.93 1.88 19.47
N PHE A 64 -3.03 1.57 18.80
CA PHE A 64 -3.89 0.42 19.11
C PHE A 64 -3.69 -0.66 18.03
N LEU A 65 -3.18 -1.83 18.44
CA LEU A 65 -3.10 -3.00 17.57
C LEU A 65 -4.30 -3.91 17.84
N CYS A 66 -5.29 -3.80 16.95
CA CYS A 66 -6.52 -4.58 17.01
C CYS A 66 -6.36 -5.94 16.31
N ASP A 67 -7.23 -6.90 16.67
CA ASP A 67 -7.36 -8.21 16.03
C ASP A 67 -6.09 -9.05 15.94
N LEU A 68 -5.18 -8.89 16.91
CA LEU A 68 -3.93 -9.64 17.00
C LEU A 68 -4.11 -11.07 17.54
N LEU A 69 -5.26 -11.37 18.15
CA LEU A 69 -5.51 -12.66 18.80
C LEU A 69 -6.12 -13.65 17.81
N LYS A 70 -5.59 -14.87 17.84
CA LYS A 70 -6.01 -15.98 16.99
C LYS A 70 -7.44 -16.40 17.38
N GLN A 71 -8.41 -16.15 16.50
CA GLN A 71 -9.82 -16.57 16.71
C GLN A 71 -10.07 -18.07 16.43
N SER A 72 -9.11 -18.76 15.80
CA SER A 72 -9.24 -20.17 15.40
C SER A 72 -8.24 -21.05 16.14
N THR A 73 -8.66 -22.24 16.54
CA THR A 73 -7.75 -23.28 17.08
C THR A 73 -6.81 -23.84 16.00
N LEU A 74 -7.13 -23.67 14.70
CA LEU A 74 -6.36 -24.19 13.57
C LEU A 74 -5.30 -23.18 13.06
N PRO A 75 -4.16 -23.63 12.50
CA PRO A 75 -3.17 -22.72 11.90
C PRO A 75 -3.71 -21.94 10.70
N LYS A 76 -3.32 -20.65 10.58
CA LYS A 76 -3.80 -19.73 9.52
C LYS A 76 -3.50 -20.25 8.12
N THR A 77 -2.30 -20.81 7.93
CA THR A 77 -1.84 -21.35 6.64
C THR A 77 -2.71 -22.51 6.13
N GLN A 78 -3.33 -23.28 7.03
CA GLN A 78 -4.23 -24.37 6.65
C GLN A 78 -5.58 -23.89 6.10
N HIS A 79 -6.00 -22.66 6.42
CA HIS A 79 -7.22 -22.05 5.89
C HIS A 79 -7.04 -21.48 4.49
N ASN A 80 -5.80 -21.23 4.07
CA ASN A 80 -5.53 -20.77 2.71
C ASN A 80 -6.11 -21.83 1.73
N ARG A 81 -6.80 -21.37 0.69
CA ARG A 81 -7.32 -22.25 -0.38
C ARG A 81 -6.67 -21.96 -1.71
N PHE A 82 -5.96 -20.85 -1.78
CA PHE A 82 -5.30 -20.32 -2.95
C PHE A 82 -4.04 -19.59 -2.48
N ILE A 83 -2.93 -19.86 -3.14
CA ILE A 83 -1.69 -19.11 -2.97
C ILE A 83 -1.32 -18.55 -4.33
N ALA A 84 -0.90 -17.29 -4.36
CA ALA A 84 -0.28 -16.69 -5.52
C ALA A 84 1.07 -16.08 -5.09
N ASN A 85 2.11 -16.36 -5.86
CA ASN A 85 3.43 -15.80 -5.68
C ASN A 85 4.01 -15.44 -7.04
N ARG A 86 4.53 -14.22 -7.17
CA ARG A 86 5.03 -13.70 -8.45
C ARG A 86 6.16 -14.56 -9.07
N GLN A 87 6.99 -15.19 -8.24
CA GLN A 87 8.12 -16.01 -8.68
C GLN A 87 7.74 -17.49 -8.90
N ARG A 88 6.75 -17.99 -8.15
CA ARG A 88 6.42 -19.43 -8.11
C ARG A 88 5.10 -19.79 -8.79
N GLY A 89 4.35 -18.80 -9.28
CA GLY A 89 3.03 -18.98 -9.89
C GLY A 89 1.92 -19.04 -8.84
N PHE A 90 0.85 -19.78 -9.13
CA PHE A 90 -0.27 -19.95 -8.21
C PHE A 90 -0.55 -21.42 -7.95
N THR A 91 -1.13 -21.71 -6.79
CA THR A 91 -1.53 -23.07 -6.42
C THR A 91 -2.86 -23.04 -5.67
N LEU A 92 -3.65 -24.09 -5.84
CA LEU A 92 -4.95 -24.27 -5.19
C LEU A 92 -4.88 -25.42 -4.20
N ARG A 93 -5.53 -25.26 -3.06
CA ARG A 93 -5.63 -26.33 -2.05
C ARG A 93 -6.24 -27.57 -2.70
N PRO A 94 -5.54 -28.72 -2.69
CA PRO A 94 -6.09 -29.96 -3.22
C PRO A 94 -7.36 -30.34 -2.45
N LYS A 95 -8.43 -30.66 -3.17
CA LYS A 95 -9.63 -31.24 -2.54
C LYS A 95 -9.35 -32.71 -2.26
N ALA A 96 -9.50 -33.14 -1.01
CA ALA A 96 -9.45 -34.56 -0.66
C ALA A 96 -10.49 -35.32 -1.49
N SER A 97 -10.06 -36.37 -2.19
CA SER A 97 -10.85 -37.13 -3.14
C SER A 97 -10.40 -38.58 -3.14
N ASP A 98 -11.34 -39.52 -3.15
CA ASP A 98 -11.07 -40.96 -3.27
C ASP A 98 -10.73 -41.39 -4.71
N LEU A 99 -10.70 -40.44 -5.65
CA LEU A 99 -10.36 -40.71 -7.05
C LEU A 99 -8.85 -40.88 -7.22
N PRO A 100 -8.39 -41.92 -7.95
CA PRO A 100 -6.98 -42.08 -8.27
C PRO A 100 -6.48 -40.93 -9.15
N PHE A 101 -5.21 -40.56 -8.99
CA PHE A 101 -4.56 -39.58 -9.86
C PHE A 101 -4.65 -40.02 -11.35
N PRO A 102 -4.72 -39.07 -12.30
CA PRO A 102 -4.61 -39.38 -13.72
C PRO A 102 -3.34 -40.20 -14.02
N PRO A 103 -3.38 -41.18 -14.96
CA PRO A 103 -2.28 -42.12 -15.19
C PRO A 103 -0.95 -41.48 -15.58
N ASP A 104 -0.96 -40.24 -16.09
CA ASP A 104 0.22 -39.49 -16.52
C ASP A 104 0.61 -38.36 -15.54
N VAL A 105 -0.10 -38.22 -14.42
CA VAL A 105 0.17 -37.21 -13.39
C VAL A 105 0.69 -37.92 -12.14
N SER A 106 2.00 -37.92 -11.99
CA SER A 106 2.69 -38.36 -10.78
C SER A 106 3.07 -37.13 -9.96
N PHE A 107 2.56 -37.06 -8.74
CA PHE A 107 3.22 -36.29 -7.69
C PHE A 107 4.25 -37.21 -7.04
N PRO A 108 5.42 -36.71 -6.61
CA PRO A 108 6.29 -37.46 -5.73
C PRO A 108 5.50 -37.73 -4.44
N THR A 109 4.90 -38.91 -4.35
CA THR A 109 4.23 -39.40 -3.15
C THR A 109 5.17 -40.36 -2.44
N PRO A 110 5.32 -40.26 -1.11
CA PRO A 110 6.39 -40.90 -0.39
C PRO A 110 5.92 -42.28 0.03
N ASN A 111 6.33 -43.29 -0.73
CA ASN A 111 6.24 -44.66 -0.22
C ASN A 111 7.47 -45.05 0.61
N ASP A 112 8.36 -44.12 1.00
CA ASP A 112 9.52 -44.46 1.86
C ASP A 112 10.05 -43.35 2.80
N ASP A 113 9.47 -42.13 2.89
CA ASP A 113 9.87 -41.12 3.90
C ASP A 113 8.79 -40.00 4.06
N ASP A 114 8.02 -40.05 5.16
CA ASP A 114 7.24 -39.00 5.89
C ASP A 114 6.79 -37.67 5.23
N SER A 115 6.53 -37.60 3.93
CA SER A 115 6.19 -36.35 3.21
C SER A 115 4.82 -36.37 2.53
N ALA A 116 3.72 -36.56 3.28
CA ALA A 116 2.39 -36.59 2.67
C ALA A 116 1.64 -35.27 2.85
N TRP A 117 1.21 -34.68 1.73
CA TRP A 117 0.23 -33.60 1.60
C TRP A 117 -1.10 -33.85 2.35
N ILE A 118 -1.27 -35.04 2.96
CA ILE A 118 -2.40 -35.52 3.74
C ILE A 118 -1.84 -36.31 4.92
N GLY A 119 -2.16 -35.92 6.15
CA GLY A 119 -1.74 -36.64 7.34
C GLY A 119 -2.45 -37.99 7.41
N GLU A 120 -1.69 -39.08 7.51
CA GLU A 120 -2.25 -40.42 7.68
C GLU A 120 -2.58 -40.73 9.16
N ASN A 121 -2.01 -39.95 10.08
CA ASN A 121 -2.21 -40.14 11.51
C ASN A 121 -3.50 -39.45 11.98
N ARG A 122 -4.58 -40.22 12.13
CA ARG A 122 -5.88 -39.76 12.65
C ARG A 122 -6.03 -39.93 14.16
N ASP A 123 -5.03 -40.49 14.84
CA ASP A 123 -5.05 -40.85 16.26
C ASP A 123 -4.34 -39.83 17.17
N VAL A 124 -3.97 -38.65 16.64
CA VAL A 124 -3.21 -37.63 17.40
C VAL A 124 -4.16 -36.58 17.94
N SER A 125 -3.99 -36.25 19.22
CA SER A 125 -4.71 -35.17 19.91
C SER A 125 -4.26 -33.76 19.52
N GLY A 126 -3.23 -33.64 18.67
CA GLY A 126 -2.70 -32.37 18.17
C GLY A 126 -3.58 -31.78 17.06
N ILE A 127 -4.14 -30.59 17.33
CA ILE A 127 -5.00 -29.82 16.43
C ILE A 127 -4.42 -29.61 15.00
N PRO A 128 -3.09 -29.46 14.79
CA PRO A 128 -2.52 -29.29 13.44
C PRO A 128 -2.71 -30.50 12.51
N GLU A 129 -2.95 -31.70 13.04
CA GLU A 129 -2.96 -32.96 12.30
C GLU A 129 -4.39 -33.49 12.05
N LEU A 130 -5.40 -32.89 12.71
CA LEU A 130 -6.78 -33.37 12.74
C LEU A 130 -7.63 -33.02 11.50
N THR A 131 -7.22 -32.07 10.65
CA THR A 131 -8.11 -31.48 9.60
C THR A 131 -7.81 -31.83 8.14
N GLY A 132 -7.06 -32.90 7.87
CA GLY A 132 -6.84 -33.37 6.49
C GLY A 132 -5.57 -32.80 5.85
N PRO A 133 -5.60 -32.19 4.64
CA PRO A 133 -4.38 -31.96 3.87
C PRO A 133 -3.38 -31.02 4.59
N VAL A 134 -2.16 -31.53 4.77
CA VAL A 134 -0.98 -30.91 5.44
C VAL A 134 -0.22 -29.98 4.47
N TRP A 135 -0.85 -29.67 3.33
CA TRP A 135 -0.26 -29.00 2.17
C TRP A 135 0.43 -27.65 2.42
N LEU A 136 0.14 -27.00 3.56
CA LEU A 136 0.80 -25.76 4.04
C LEU A 136 1.00 -25.76 5.57
N SER A 137 1.24 -26.93 6.17
CA SER A 137 1.45 -26.99 7.62
C SER A 137 2.69 -26.22 8.03
N ASP A 138 2.53 -25.38 9.05
CA ASP A 138 3.60 -24.66 9.74
C ASP A 138 4.12 -25.41 10.96
N ALA A 139 3.63 -26.63 11.22
CA ALA A 139 4.06 -27.47 12.33
C ALA A 139 5.59 -27.66 12.34
N ARG A 140 6.19 -27.56 13.53
CA ARG A 140 7.63 -27.68 13.76
C ARG A 140 7.92 -28.91 14.63
N ASN A 141 9.05 -29.55 14.37
CA ASN A 141 9.59 -30.58 15.26
C ASN A 141 10.30 -29.95 16.47
N ASP A 142 10.81 -30.78 17.39
CA ASP A 142 11.52 -30.33 18.59
C ASP A 142 12.80 -29.51 18.30
N THR A 143 13.32 -29.54 17.07
CA THR A 143 14.48 -28.74 16.64
C THR A 143 14.10 -27.41 15.99
N GLY A 144 12.81 -27.12 15.82
CA GLY A 144 12.30 -25.90 15.18
C GLY A 144 12.20 -25.98 13.65
N ASP A 145 12.55 -27.11 13.05
CA ASP A 145 12.44 -27.34 11.60
C ASP A 145 11.02 -27.74 11.21
N LEU A 146 10.60 -27.41 9.98
CA LEU A 146 9.30 -27.80 9.46
C LEU A 146 9.14 -29.32 9.51
N GLN A 147 8.17 -29.77 10.31
CA GLN A 147 7.88 -31.19 10.56
C GLN A 147 7.52 -31.91 9.26
N TYR A 148 6.82 -31.22 8.36
CA TYR A 148 6.37 -31.76 7.09
C TYR A 148 7.09 -31.08 5.93
N GLN A 149 7.89 -31.84 5.19
CA GLN A 149 8.60 -31.34 4.03
C GLN A 149 7.70 -31.33 2.80
N ASN A 150 7.56 -30.16 2.17
CA ASN A 150 6.83 -29.97 0.91
C ASN A 150 7.47 -28.85 0.05
N PRO A 151 7.18 -28.79 -1.27
CA PRO A 151 7.71 -27.78 -2.18
C PRO A 151 7.35 -26.31 -1.87
N LEU A 152 6.40 -26.08 -0.95
CA LEU A 152 5.92 -24.77 -0.53
C LEU A 152 6.49 -24.34 0.84
N ASN A 153 7.39 -25.13 1.44
CA ASN A 153 7.99 -24.79 2.74
C ASN A 153 8.64 -23.40 2.74
N ASP A 154 9.44 -23.03 1.73
CA ASP A 154 10.03 -21.67 1.71
C ASP A 154 8.98 -20.56 1.60
N TYR A 155 7.79 -20.83 1.03
CA TYR A 155 6.69 -19.87 1.04
C TYR A 155 6.14 -19.68 2.46
N VAL A 156 5.96 -20.79 3.20
CA VAL A 156 5.53 -20.74 4.61
C VAL A 156 6.56 -20.02 5.47
N GLU A 157 7.86 -20.28 5.25
CA GLU A 157 8.95 -19.57 5.93
C GLU A 157 8.95 -18.07 5.60
N ALA A 158 8.77 -17.70 4.32
CA ALA A 158 8.68 -16.30 3.91
C ALA A 158 7.45 -15.59 4.49
N GLU A 159 6.27 -16.25 4.53
CA GLU A 159 5.05 -15.70 5.13
C GLU A 159 5.23 -15.47 6.64
N GLN A 160 5.88 -16.40 7.34
CA GLN A 160 6.19 -16.26 8.76
C GLN A 160 7.22 -15.14 9.01
N ALA A 161 8.28 -15.08 8.21
CA ALA A 161 9.27 -14.01 8.31
C ALA A 161 8.62 -12.63 8.08
N GLU A 162 7.71 -12.54 7.11
CA GLU A 162 6.97 -11.33 6.82
C GLU A 162 6.01 -10.95 7.97
N PHE A 163 5.31 -11.93 8.54
CA PHE A 163 4.48 -11.73 9.73
C PHE A 163 5.29 -11.11 10.88
N TRP A 164 6.44 -11.69 11.21
CA TRP A 164 7.31 -11.17 12.27
C TRP A 164 7.89 -9.80 11.95
N ARG A 165 8.26 -9.56 10.69
CA ARG A 165 8.73 -8.25 10.22
C ARG A 165 7.63 -7.20 10.38
N MET A 166 6.39 -7.51 9.98
CA MET A 166 5.25 -6.62 10.14
C MET A 166 4.93 -6.37 11.60
N PHE A 167 4.94 -7.41 12.44
CA PHE A 167 4.70 -7.29 13.87
C PHE A 167 5.72 -6.36 14.52
N TYR A 168 7.01 -6.50 14.18
CA TYR A 168 8.06 -5.58 14.60
C TYR A 168 7.82 -4.14 14.13
N VAL A 169 7.42 -3.95 12.86
CA VAL A 169 7.06 -2.62 12.34
C VAL A 169 5.90 -2.03 13.16
N ALA A 170 4.85 -2.80 13.42
CA ALA A 170 3.68 -2.37 14.18
C ALA A 170 4.05 -1.91 15.60
N PHE A 171 4.87 -2.71 16.30
CA PHE A 171 5.36 -2.39 17.65
C PHE A 171 6.18 -1.10 17.68
N THR A 172 7.02 -0.89 16.67
CA THR A 172 7.87 0.29 16.56
C THR A 172 7.13 1.52 16.02
N ARG A 173 5.82 1.46 15.78
CA ARG A 173 5.03 2.66 15.45
C ARG A 173 4.65 3.47 16.68
N ALA A 174 4.67 2.88 17.87
CA ALA A 174 4.30 3.55 19.12
C ALA A 174 5.49 4.33 19.69
N GLU A 175 5.31 5.63 19.87
CA GLU A 175 6.29 6.50 20.54
C GLU A 175 6.15 6.40 22.07
N ASN A 176 4.92 6.57 22.59
CA ASN A 176 4.69 6.65 24.03
C ASN A 176 3.90 5.46 24.58
N HIS A 177 2.80 5.06 23.92
CA HIS A 177 1.92 4.00 24.40
C HIS A 177 1.53 3.03 23.28
N LEU A 178 1.59 1.74 23.59
CA LEU A 178 1.13 0.66 22.73
C LEU A 178 0.03 -0.12 23.45
N PHE A 179 -1.16 -0.15 22.85
CA PHE A 179 -2.28 -0.97 23.29
C PHE A 179 -2.42 -2.17 22.36
N LEU A 180 -2.50 -3.36 22.94
CA LEU A 180 -2.70 -4.59 22.20
C LEU A 180 -3.52 -5.58 23.02
N GLY A 181 -4.33 -6.38 22.35
CA GLY A 181 -5.01 -7.51 22.97
C GLY A 181 -4.02 -8.62 23.31
N VAL A 182 -3.97 -9.01 24.58
CA VAL A 182 -3.24 -10.19 25.06
C VAL A 182 -4.24 -11.24 25.53
N SER A 183 -3.93 -12.52 25.31
CA SER A 183 -4.71 -13.62 25.85
C SER A 183 -3.84 -14.51 26.72
N GLN A 184 -4.44 -15.10 27.77
CA GLN A 184 -3.83 -16.23 28.43
C GLN A 184 -3.80 -17.41 27.44
N LEU A 185 -2.71 -18.16 27.47
CA LEU A 185 -2.60 -19.40 26.71
C LEU A 185 -3.35 -20.49 27.48
N GLU A 186 -4.34 -21.12 26.86
CA GLU A 186 -5.08 -22.20 27.50
C GLU A 186 -4.23 -23.48 27.55
N GLU A 187 -4.18 -24.16 28.71
CA GLU A 187 -3.32 -25.34 28.95
C GLU A 187 -3.57 -26.53 28.00
N TRP A 188 -4.71 -26.58 27.31
CA TRP A 188 -5.09 -27.70 26.44
C TRP A 188 -4.84 -27.44 24.95
N ILE A 189 -4.29 -26.28 24.58
CA ILE A 189 -3.92 -25.94 23.20
C ILE A 189 -2.40 -25.77 23.12
N ASP A 190 -1.74 -26.61 22.33
CA ASP A 190 -0.32 -26.48 22.02
C ASP A 190 -0.08 -25.23 21.16
N PHE A 191 0.16 -24.10 21.82
CA PHE A 191 0.68 -22.90 21.18
C PHE A 191 2.20 -22.87 21.32
N THR A 192 2.89 -22.75 20.20
CA THR A 192 4.34 -22.49 20.16
C THR A 192 4.62 -21.07 19.67
N ASP A 193 5.84 -20.57 19.93
CA ASP A 193 6.38 -19.32 19.40
C ASP A 193 6.26 -19.20 17.88
N TYR A 194 6.32 -20.32 17.16
CA TYR A 194 6.13 -20.35 15.69
C TYR A 194 4.68 -20.13 15.23
N THR A 195 3.70 -20.34 16.10
CA THR A 195 2.27 -20.29 15.73
C THR A 195 1.58 -18.98 16.12
N THR A 196 2.09 -18.29 17.14
CA THR A 196 1.53 -17.03 17.61
C THR A 196 2.58 -16.20 18.33
N TRP A 197 2.58 -14.91 18.03
CA TRP A 197 3.43 -13.92 18.71
C TRP A 197 3.18 -13.88 20.23
N ASN A 198 1.96 -14.21 20.66
CA ASN A 198 1.54 -14.13 22.05
C ASN A 198 2.31 -15.11 22.96
N VAL A 199 2.80 -16.23 22.42
CA VAL A 199 3.66 -17.17 23.17
C VAL A 199 4.99 -16.51 23.51
N ALA A 200 5.72 -16.05 22.50
CA ALA A 200 7.00 -15.37 22.71
C ALA A 200 6.85 -14.11 23.58
N PHE A 201 5.75 -13.38 23.40
CA PHE A 201 5.44 -12.21 24.22
C PHE A 201 5.18 -12.58 25.68
N ASN A 202 4.38 -13.62 25.95
CA ASN A 202 4.11 -14.10 27.31
C ASN A 202 5.36 -14.71 27.96
N GLU A 203 6.20 -15.45 27.23
CA GLU A 203 7.46 -15.98 27.78
C GLU A 203 8.40 -14.87 28.22
N PHE A 204 8.51 -13.80 27.43
CA PHE A 204 9.37 -12.67 27.74
C PHE A 204 8.80 -11.77 28.83
N MET A 205 7.50 -11.46 28.76
CA MET A 205 6.85 -10.49 29.64
C MET A 205 6.28 -11.12 30.91
N MET A 206 6.02 -12.42 30.92
CA MET A 206 5.34 -13.18 31.99
C MET A 206 5.97 -14.55 32.26
N PRO A 207 7.25 -14.63 32.63
CA PRO A 207 7.92 -15.91 32.82
C PRO A 207 7.34 -16.77 33.97
N THR A 208 6.43 -16.24 34.81
CA THR A 208 5.97 -16.89 36.05
C THR A 208 4.45 -16.87 36.32
N GLY A 209 3.58 -16.60 35.34
CA GLY A 209 2.15 -16.98 35.47
C GLY A 209 1.10 -15.88 35.33
N GLY A 210 0.84 -15.47 34.09
CA GLY A 210 -0.43 -14.85 33.68
C GLY A 210 -0.57 -13.34 33.92
N TRP A 211 -1.52 -12.74 33.20
CA TRP A 211 -1.85 -11.31 33.30
C TRP A 211 -2.78 -11.05 34.51
N GLU A 212 -2.20 -10.69 35.66
CA GLU A 212 -2.96 -10.18 36.82
C GLU A 212 -3.37 -8.70 36.60
N SER A 213 -4.44 -8.26 37.26
CA SER A 213 -5.07 -6.93 37.07
C SER A 213 -4.24 -5.73 37.53
N ASP A 214 -3.11 -5.96 38.19
CA ASP A 214 -2.42 -4.93 38.98
C ASP A 214 -1.19 -4.34 38.24
N GLY A 215 -1.02 -4.68 36.97
CA GLY A 215 0.09 -4.22 36.12
C GLY A 215 1.43 -4.86 36.51
N VAL A 216 2.38 -4.89 35.58
CA VAL A 216 3.72 -5.46 35.79
C VAL A 216 4.77 -4.47 35.29
N THR A 217 5.82 -4.24 36.09
CA THR A 217 7.01 -3.51 35.63
C THR A 217 8.09 -4.51 35.25
N VAL A 218 8.49 -4.54 33.97
CA VAL A 218 9.52 -5.45 33.46
C VAL A 218 10.84 -4.68 33.31
N PRO A 219 11.94 -5.18 33.89
CA PRO A 219 13.26 -4.59 33.68
C PRO A 219 13.72 -4.87 32.24
N ILE A 220 14.11 -3.83 31.50
CA ILE A 220 14.68 -3.96 30.15
C ILE A 220 16.18 -3.72 30.19
N GLN A 221 16.92 -4.39 29.30
CA GLN A 221 18.37 -4.17 29.16
C GLN A 221 18.62 -2.82 28.47
N GLY A 222 18.71 -1.77 29.28
CA GLY A 222 19.15 -0.45 28.83
C GLY A 222 20.68 -0.33 28.75
N GLY A 223 21.15 0.78 28.17
CA GLY A 223 22.57 1.09 28.11
C GLY A 223 23.20 1.24 29.50
N PRO A 224 24.55 1.34 29.61
CA PRO A 224 25.27 1.30 30.88
C PRO A 224 24.86 2.37 31.93
N ASN A 225 24.12 3.40 31.52
CA ASN A 225 23.74 4.54 32.35
C ASN A 225 22.24 4.64 32.67
N ASP A 226 21.40 3.76 32.12
CA ASP A 226 19.96 3.76 32.40
C ASP A 226 19.38 2.35 32.16
N PRO A 227 19.31 1.49 33.18
CA PRO A 227 18.59 0.23 33.07
C PRO A 227 17.09 0.59 32.99
N GLY A 228 16.59 0.77 31.78
CA GLY A 228 15.20 1.12 31.54
C GLY A 228 14.26 0.13 32.23
N SER A 229 13.10 0.61 32.64
CA SER A 229 12.00 -0.22 33.14
C SER A 229 10.76 0.12 32.34
N LEU A 230 10.03 -0.91 31.91
CA LEU A 230 8.82 -0.77 31.12
C LEU A 230 7.60 -1.12 32.00
N GLY A 231 6.69 -0.17 32.19
CA GLY A 231 5.41 -0.40 32.86
C GLY A 231 4.40 -1.00 31.89
N ILE A 232 3.76 -2.11 32.29
CA ILE A 232 2.73 -2.78 31.50
C ILE A 232 1.45 -2.81 32.33
N GLY A 233 0.44 -2.06 31.91
CA GLY A 233 -0.88 -2.10 32.53
C GLY A 233 -1.77 -3.17 31.90
N VAL A 234 -2.54 -3.89 32.72
CA VAL A 234 -3.55 -4.86 32.27
C VAL A 234 -4.91 -4.37 32.72
N ASN A 235 -5.82 -4.11 31.79
CA ASN A 235 -7.17 -3.62 32.10
C ASN A 235 -7.19 -2.35 32.99
N GLU A 236 -6.13 -1.54 32.94
CA GLU A 236 -6.01 -0.30 33.73
C GLU A 236 -6.85 0.86 33.18
N ILE A 237 -7.31 0.75 31.93
CA ILE A 237 -8.25 1.72 31.36
C ILE A 237 -9.63 1.44 31.98
N PRO A 238 -10.22 2.39 32.74
CA PRO A 238 -11.56 2.21 33.26
C PRO A 238 -12.51 1.99 32.08
N SER A 239 -13.40 1.01 32.20
CA SER A 239 -14.53 0.88 31.27
C SER A 239 -15.35 2.17 31.39
N GLY A 240 -15.25 3.04 30.40
CA GLY A 240 -16.18 4.16 30.29
C GLY A 240 -17.59 3.62 30.16
N GLU A 241 -18.58 4.34 30.69
CA GLU A 241 -19.95 4.12 30.21
C GLU A 241 -19.89 4.41 28.70
N PRO A 242 -20.27 3.45 27.83
CA PRO A 242 -20.32 3.73 26.41
C PRO A 242 -21.20 4.96 26.24
N GLU A 243 -20.72 5.98 25.52
CA GLU A 243 -21.61 7.05 25.12
C GLU A 243 -22.80 6.37 24.43
N THR A 244 -23.98 6.54 25.02
CA THR A 244 -25.23 6.10 24.39
C THR A 244 -25.44 7.01 23.19
N ALA A 245 -24.70 6.77 22.11
CA ALA A 245 -25.13 7.17 20.79
C ALA A 245 -26.49 6.50 20.61
N GLU A 246 -27.52 7.30 20.27
CA GLU A 246 -28.83 6.76 19.92
C GLU A 246 -28.60 5.68 18.88
N THR A 247 -28.83 4.43 19.28
CA THR A 247 -28.61 3.30 18.39
C THR A 247 -29.61 3.46 17.27
N ILE A 248 -29.13 3.77 16.05
CA ILE A 248 -29.97 3.74 14.86
C ILE A 248 -30.44 2.29 14.77
N THR A 249 -31.70 2.06 15.14
CA THR A 249 -32.25 0.72 15.21
C THR A 249 -32.59 0.32 13.78
N ALA A 250 -32.02 -0.81 13.33
CA ALA A 250 -32.26 -1.43 12.03
C ALA A 250 -33.73 -1.61 11.58
N PRO A 251 -34.79 -1.64 12.43
CA PRO A 251 -36.16 -1.89 11.99
C PRO A 251 -36.78 -0.77 11.13
N ASP A 252 -36.27 0.46 11.13
CA ASP A 252 -36.77 1.52 10.21
C ASP A 252 -36.21 1.36 8.78
N LEU A 253 -35.16 0.55 8.61
CA LEU A 253 -34.47 0.31 7.34
C LEU A 253 -35.21 -0.74 6.47
N GLU A 254 -35.81 -1.77 7.08
CA GLU A 254 -36.55 -2.83 6.37
C GLU A 254 -37.81 -2.30 5.69
N MET A 255 -38.54 -1.39 6.34
CA MET A 255 -39.79 -0.82 5.80
C MET A 255 -39.56 0.03 4.53
N HIS A 256 -38.33 0.47 4.28
CA HIS A 256 -37.96 1.30 3.13
C HIS A 256 -37.43 0.49 1.93
N LEU A 257 -37.00 -0.76 2.14
CA LEU A 257 -36.57 -1.67 1.08
C LEU A 257 -37.74 -2.26 0.27
N GLU A 258 -38.96 -2.23 0.81
CA GLU A 258 -40.17 -2.68 0.11
C GLU A 258 -40.75 -1.64 -0.87
N SER A 259 -40.22 -0.41 -0.88
CA SER A 259 -40.64 0.61 -1.84
C SER A 259 -39.99 0.31 -3.21
N PRO A 260 -40.78 0.18 -4.30
CA PRO A 260 -40.21 -0.05 -5.62
C PRO A 260 -39.28 1.12 -5.96
N PRO A 261 -38.12 0.87 -6.59
CA PRO A 261 -37.11 1.89 -6.82
C PRO A 261 -37.75 2.98 -7.68
N SER A 262 -38.19 4.06 -7.04
CA SER A 262 -38.73 5.20 -7.76
C SER A 262 -37.58 5.75 -8.57
N ASN A 263 -37.77 5.81 -9.90
CA ASN A 263 -36.87 6.38 -10.89
C ASN A 263 -36.22 7.70 -10.42
N ARG A 264 -35.12 7.60 -9.69
CA ARG A 264 -34.15 8.65 -9.41
C ARG A 264 -32.79 7.99 -9.21
N ARG A 265 -32.14 7.64 -10.32
CA ARG A 265 -30.69 7.79 -10.34
C ARG A 265 -30.44 9.27 -10.56
N GLU A 266 -30.53 10.06 -9.49
CA GLU A 266 -29.79 11.32 -9.48
C GLU A 266 -28.32 10.89 -9.44
N THR A 267 -27.60 11.22 -10.50
CA THR A 267 -26.18 10.93 -10.66
C THR A 267 -25.42 11.42 -9.43
N VAL A 268 -24.83 10.53 -8.65
CA VAL A 268 -23.97 10.93 -7.54
C VAL A 268 -22.69 11.51 -8.14
N PRO A 269 -22.34 12.77 -7.86
CA PRO A 269 -21.09 13.34 -8.31
C PRO A 269 -19.94 12.63 -7.57
N PHE A 270 -19.05 11.99 -8.31
CA PHE A 270 -17.84 11.44 -7.73
C PHE A 270 -16.88 12.58 -7.43
N ARG A 271 -16.32 12.63 -6.23
CA ARG A 271 -15.34 13.65 -5.86
C ARG A 271 -14.20 12.99 -5.10
N PRO A 272 -12.96 12.98 -5.64
CA PRO A 272 -11.82 12.53 -4.87
C PRO A 272 -11.58 13.50 -3.71
N ALA A 273 -11.28 12.98 -2.51
CA ALA A 273 -10.90 13.80 -1.36
C ALA A 273 -9.42 14.23 -1.43
N ARG A 274 -8.61 13.46 -2.16
CA ARG A 274 -7.18 13.69 -2.36
C ARG A 274 -6.79 13.33 -3.79
N VAL A 275 -5.93 14.15 -4.41
CA VAL A 275 -5.29 13.88 -5.70
C VAL A 275 -3.83 14.28 -5.61
N SER A 276 -2.92 13.34 -5.87
CA SER A 276 -1.48 13.65 -5.96
C SER A 276 -1.12 14.28 -7.31
N ALA A 277 0.01 14.98 -7.40
CA ALA A 277 0.50 15.56 -8.66
C ALA A 277 0.65 14.52 -9.79
N THR A 278 1.05 13.30 -9.44
CA THR A 278 1.12 12.16 -10.37
C THR A 278 -0.25 11.71 -10.87
N GLN A 279 -1.29 11.87 -10.05
CA GLN A 279 -2.67 11.52 -10.38
C GLN A 279 -3.39 12.61 -11.18
N VAL A 280 -3.00 13.88 -11.02
CA VAL A 280 -3.65 15.00 -11.72
C VAL A 280 -3.65 14.76 -13.23
N HIS A 281 -2.52 14.37 -13.83
CA HIS A 281 -2.46 14.11 -15.27
C HIS A 281 -3.54 13.11 -15.72
N GLU A 282 -3.67 11.97 -15.04
CA GLU A 282 -4.63 10.94 -15.45
C GLU A 282 -6.07 11.40 -15.28
N LEU A 283 -6.37 12.14 -14.22
CA LEU A 283 -7.68 12.73 -14.00
C LEU A 283 -8.04 13.75 -15.11
N MET A 284 -7.07 14.58 -15.50
CA MET A 284 -7.22 15.60 -16.53
C MET A 284 -7.28 15.02 -17.94
N GLU A 285 -6.59 13.92 -18.22
CA GLU A 285 -6.63 13.26 -19.53
C GLU A 285 -7.86 12.36 -19.68
N CYS A 286 -8.14 11.47 -18.74
CA CYS A 286 -9.26 10.54 -18.83
C CYS A 286 -9.73 10.06 -17.45
N GLN A 287 -10.89 10.57 -17.02
CA GLN A 287 -11.50 10.26 -15.73
C GLN A 287 -11.72 8.74 -15.56
N ARG A 288 -12.11 8.04 -16.63
CA ARG A 288 -12.25 6.58 -16.62
C ARG A 288 -10.92 5.85 -16.36
N ARG A 289 -9.81 6.33 -16.93
CA ARG A 289 -8.48 5.76 -16.67
C ARG A 289 -8.09 5.99 -15.21
N TYR A 290 -8.30 7.20 -14.70
CA TYR A 290 -8.10 7.53 -13.29
C TYR A 290 -8.89 6.59 -12.37
N GLN A 291 -10.16 6.31 -12.69
CA GLN A 291 -10.96 5.35 -11.93
C GLN A 291 -10.32 3.96 -11.91
N TYR A 292 -9.96 3.41 -13.06
CA TYR A 292 -9.40 2.06 -13.10
C TYR A 292 -8.10 1.98 -12.33
N GLN A 293 -7.23 2.97 -12.47
CA GLN A 293 -5.89 2.92 -11.91
C GLN A 293 -5.82 3.29 -10.42
N HIS A 294 -6.51 4.35 -10.00
CA HIS A 294 -6.35 4.91 -8.65
C HIS A 294 -7.53 4.67 -7.72
N ILE A 295 -8.72 4.38 -8.25
CA ILE A 295 -9.90 4.07 -7.42
C ILE A 295 -10.09 2.57 -7.29
N GLN A 296 -9.96 1.85 -8.41
CA GLN A 296 -10.17 0.40 -8.46
C GLN A 296 -8.86 -0.40 -8.40
N GLU A 297 -7.72 0.29 -8.46
CA GLU A 297 -6.37 -0.31 -8.40
C GLU A 297 -6.17 -1.45 -9.40
N ILE A 298 -6.85 -1.37 -10.55
CA ILE A 298 -6.69 -2.33 -11.64
C ILE A 298 -5.29 -2.12 -12.20
N SER A 299 -4.44 -3.13 -12.03
CA SER A 299 -3.12 -3.11 -12.64
C SER A 299 -3.26 -3.03 -14.16
N ALA A 300 -2.60 -2.04 -14.77
CA ALA A 300 -2.38 -1.97 -16.21
C ALA A 300 -1.55 -3.18 -16.64
N SER A 301 -2.22 -4.31 -16.88
CA SER A 301 -1.59 -5.52 -17.34
C SER A 301 -1.08 -5.21 -18.75
N ARG A 302 0.25 -5.16 -18.95
CA ARG A 302 0.87 -5.25 -20.28
C ARG A 302 0.66 -6.67 -20.82
N LEU A 303 -0.60 -7.08 -20.98
CA LEU A 303 -0.95 -8.28 -21.69
C LEU A 303 -0.72 -7.95 -23.17
N GLN A 304 0.47 -8.26 -23.67
CA GLN A 304 0.69 -8.48 -25.11
C GLN A 304 -0.15 -9.70 -25.52
N VAL A 305 -1.45 -9.51 -25.68
CA VAL A 305 -2.34 -10.51 -26.25
C VAL A 305 -2.43 -10.22 -27.75
N THR A 306 -1.61 -10.95 -28.50
CA THR A 306 -1.87 -11.57 -29.81
C THR A 306 -0.75 -11.44 -30.85
N SER A 307 0.13 -12.43 -30.88
CA SER A 307 0.55 -13.06 -32.13
C SER A 307 0.83 -14.53 -31.85
N THR A 308 0.26 -15.42 -32.67
CA THR A 308 0.31 -16.89 -32.56
C THR A 308 1.68 -17.48 -32.91
N ALA A 309 2.77 -16.82 -32.54
CA ALA A 309 4.13 -17.34 -32.66
C ALA A 309 4.57 -17.99 -31.33
N PRO A 310 5.46 -19.00 -31.36
CA PRO A 310 5.96 -19.64 -30.15
C PRO A 310 6.53 -18.59 -29.19
N LEU A 311 6.28 -18.79 -27.90
CA LEU A 311 6.79 -17.96 -26.80
C LEU A 311 8.33 -17.93 -26.83
N GLU A 312 8.89 -16.98 -27.55
CA GLU A 312 10.15 -16.37 -27.16
C GLU A 312 9.82 -15.47 -25.97
N VAL A 313 10.38 -15.80 -24.80
CA VAL A 313 10.36 -14.94 -23.62
C VAL A 313 11.24 -13.74 -23.98
N ASP A 314 10.65 -12.76 -24.66
CA ASP A 314 11.30 -11.48 -24.93
C ASP A 314 11.29 -10.69 -23.62
N SER A 315 12.40 -10.77 -22.89
CA SER A 315 12.68 -10.02 -21.67
C SER A 315 12.77 -8.53 -22.01
N THR A 316 11.62 -7.88 -22.11
CA THR A 316 11.47 -6.42 -22.27
C THR A 316 11.40 -5.69 -20.92
N GLU A 317 11.69 -6.39 -19.80
CA GLU A 317 11.94 -5.71 -18.53
C GLU A 317 13.28 -4.98 -18.62
N LYS A 318 13.24 -3.64 -18.57
CA LYS A 318 14.43 -2.77 -18.57
C LYS A 318 15.42 -3.28 -17.51
N PRO A 319 16.72 -3.40 -17.83
CA PRO A 319 17.68 -4.01 -16.92
C PRO A 319 17.87 -3.15 -15.67
N THR A 320 17.34 -3.61 -14.54
CA THR A 320 17.61 -3.05 -13.22
C THR A 320 18.72 -3.85 -12.52
N PRO A 321 19.64 -3.21 -11.78
CA PRO A 321 20.67 -3.93 -11.06
C PRO A 321 20.10 -4.95 -10.07
N SER A 322 20.72 -6.13 -10.01
CA SER A 322 20.39 -7.18 -9.03
C SER A 322 18.94 -7.68 -9.04
N GLY A 323 18.20 -7.56 -10.15
CA GLY A 323 16.84 -8.10 -10.27
C GLY A 323 15.79 -7.36 -9.43
N LEU A 324 16.04 -6.10 -9.07
CA LEU A 324 15.07 -5.23 -8.42
C LEU A 324 13.87 -4.95 -9.33
N SER A 325 12.69 -4.64 -8.77
CA SER A 325 11.63 -4.08 -9.62
C SER A 325 11.97 -2.64 -10.04
N PRO A 326 11.42 -2.12 -11.15
CA PRO A 326 11.60 -0.71 -11.54
C PRO A 326 11.29 0.28 -10.42
N ASP A 327 10.22 0.08 -9.65
CA ASP A 327 9.85 0.96 -8.54
C ASP A 327 10.86 0.88 -7.38
N GLN A 328 11.33 -0.33 -7.04
CA GLN A 328 12.36 -0.50 -6.01
C GLN A 328 13.69 0.13 -6.41
N TRP A 329 14.02 0.07 -7.70
CA TRP A 329 15.20 0.73 -8.25
C TRP A 329 15.06 2.25 -8.21
N GLY A 330 13.93 2.79 -8.68
CA GLY A 330 13.62 4.22 -8.65
C GLY A 330 13.75 4.81 -7.25
N ASN A 331 13.11 4.19 -6.25
CA ASN A 331 13.15 4.65 -4.87
C ASN A 331 14.59 4.68 -4.30
N ARG A 332 15.45 3.73 -4.66
CA ARG A 332 16.85 3.71 -4.20
C ARG A 332 17.67 4.83 -4.83
N VAL A 333 17.43 5.13 -6.09
CA VAL A 333 18.10 6.24 -6.78
C VAL A 333 17.66 7.58 -6.19
N HIS A 334 16.35 7.79 -5.98
CA HIS A 334 15.84 9.03 -5.36
C HIS A 334 16.40 9.23 -3.95
N GLU A 335 16.37 8.19 -3.10
CA GLU A 335 16.93 8.26 -1.75
C GLU A 335 18.44 8.56 -1.76
N ALA A 336 19.20 8.02 -2.73
CA ALA A 336 20.62 8.31 -2.86
C ALA A 336 20.89 9.76 -3.27
N LEU A 337 20.16 10.28 -4.26
CA LEU A 337 20.29 11.67 -4.72
C LEU A 337 19.86 12.67 -3.64
N GLU A 338 18.78 12.37 -2.92
CA GLU A 338 18.29 13.16 -1.79
C GLU A 338 19.35 13.24 -0.68
N ARG A 339 19.90 12.10 -0.27
CA ARG A 339 20.98 12.04 0.74
C ARG A 339 22.24 12.74 0.26
N TYR A 340 22.58 12.66 -1.03
CA TYR A 340 23.71 13.37 -1.62
C TYR A 340 23.58 14.89 -1.41
N ILE A 341 22.40 15.43 -1.65
CA ILE A 341 22.11 16.86 -1.53
C ILE A 341 22.04 17.29 -0.06
N LYS A 342 21.43 16.48 0.82
CA LYS A 342 21.24 16.84 2.24
C LYS A 342 22.51 16.69 3.08
N ASP A 343 23.16 15.53 3.02
CA ASP A 343 24.28 15.18 3.90
C ASP A 343 25.13 14.02 3.35
N GLU A 344 26.38 14.33 3.00
CA GLU A 344 27.37 13.35 2.51
C GLU A 344 27.58 12.18 3.50
N SER A 345 27.43 12.42 4.80
CA SER A 345 27.61 11.39 5.83
C SER A 345 26.47 10.36 5.82
N SER A 346 25.23 10.84 5.66
CA SER A 346 24.02 10.05 5.49
C SER A 346 24.08 9.18 4.23
N LEU A 347 24.57 9.73 3.12
CA LEU A 347 24.77 8.96 1.88
C LEU A 347 25.77 7.81 2.09
N LYS A 348 26.93 8.08 2.71
CA LYS A 348 27.92 7.03 2.98
C LYS A 348 27.35 5.91 3.85
N ALA A 349 26.51 6.23 4.83
CA ALA A 349 25.84 5.24 5.65
C ALA A 349 24.80 4.42 4.86
N TYR A 350 24.10 5.04 3.91
CA TYR A 350 23.15 4.40 3.01
C TYR A 350 23.83 3.43 2.04
N LEU A 351 24.85 3.89 1.31
CA LEU A 351 25.59 3.09 0.32
C LEU A 351 26.19 1.81 0.92
N ARG A 352 26.63 1.85 2.19
CA ARG A 352 27.15 0.68 2.91
C ARG A 352 26.14 -0.46 3.13
N LYS A 353 24.84 -0.16 3.08
CA LYS A 353 23.76 -1.15 3.25
C LYS A 353 23.36 -1.83 1.94
N LEU A 354 23.81 -1.30 0.80
CA LEU A 354 23.46 -1.80 -0.52
C LEU A 354 24.41 -2.90 -0.98
N THR A 355 23.93 -3.78 -1.85
CA THR A 355 24.77 -4.76 -2.55
C THR A 355 25.74 -4.05 -3.49
N ASP A 356 26.91 -4.65 -3.73
CA ASP A 356 27.94 -4.05 -4.57
C ASP A 356 27.43 -3.60 -5.95
N PRO A 357 26.65 -4.41 -6.71
CA PRO A 357 26.16 -3.98 -8.02
C PRO A 357 25.22 -2.77 -7.97
N VAL A 358 24.34 -2.71 -6.96
CA VAL A 358 23.40 -1.58 -6.79
C VAL A 358 24.17 -0.33 -6.37
N ARG A 359 25.12 -0.47 -5.43
CA ARG A 359 25.93 0.63 -4.93
C ARG A 359 26.77 1.25 -6.05
N GLU A 360 27.48 0.44 -6.82
CA GLU A 360 28.34 0.90 -7.91
C GLU A 360 27.54 1.67 -8.98
N THR A 361 26.34 1.18 -9.34
CA THR A 361 25.47 1.90 -10.28
C THR A 361 24.99 3.24 -9.72
N ILE A 362 24.61 3.30 -8.44
CA ILE A 362 24.18 4.57 -7.81
C ILE A 362 25.35 5.57 -7.74
N GLU A 363 26.55 5.11 -7.36
CA GLU A 363 27.75 5.95 -7.35
C GLU A 363 28.06 6.51 -8.75
N GLN A 364 27.88 5.70 -9.79
CA GLN A 364 28.03 6.14 -11.18
C GLN A 364 26.97 7.17 -11.57
N ILE A 365 25.70 6.96 -11.20
CA ILE A 365 24.60 7.92 -11.46
C ILE A 365 24.89 9.27 -10.81
N ILE A 366 25.33 9.29 -9.54
CA ILE A 366 25.66 10.53 -8.84
C ILE A 366 26.78 11.28 -9.56
N ALA A 367 27.86 10.57 -9.91
CA ALA A 367 28.99 11.16 -10.62
C ALA A 367 28.58 11.71 -12.00
N ASP A 368 27.73 10.98 -12.72
CA ASP A 368 27.21 11.37 -14.03
C ASP A 368 26.27 12.59 -13.91
N ALA A 369 25.38 12.61 -12.93
CA ALA A 369 24.50 13.74 -12.65
C ALA A 369 25.30 15.04 -12.39
N GLU A 370 26.36 14.99 -11.57
CA GLU A 370 27.24 16.14 -11.34
C GLU A 370 27.97 16.62 -12.62
N ALA A 371 28.43 15.66 -13.43
CA ALA A 371 29.21 15.95 -14.63
C ALA A 371 28.34 16.47 -15.78
N HIS A 372 27.13 15.93 -15.94
CA HIS A 372 26.34 16.09 -17.16
C HIS A 372 25.06 16.91 -16.99
N THR A 373 24.55 17.10 -15.77
CA THR A 373 23.37 17.93 -15.54
C THR A 373 23.76 19.25 -14.86
N THR A 374 23.21 20.37 -15.35
CA THR A 374 23.56 21.69 -14.79
C THR A 374 22.81 21.90 -13.49
N GLU A 375 21.55 21.49 -13.45
CA GLU A 375 20.59 21.67 -12.38
C GLU A 375 21.05 20.96 -11.10
N PHE A 376 21.48 19.70 -11.21
CA PHE A 376 22.03 18.96 -10.06
C PHE A 376 23.29 19.63 -9.52
N ARG A 377 24.19 20.08 -10.41
CA ARG A 377 25.42 20.79 -10.02
C ARG A 377 25.12 22.12 -9.34
N GLU A 378 24.13 22.86 -9.82
CA GLU A 378 23.72 24.13 -9.22
C GLU A 378 23.10 23.94 -7.83
N ALA A 379 22.36 22.85 -7.64
CA ALA A 379 21.79 22.50 -6.35
C ALA A 379 22.85 22.06 -5.32
N THR A 380 24.01 21.59 -5.76
CA THR A 380 25.11 21.14 -4.87
C THR A 380 26.21 22.20 -4.71
N ASP A 381 26.44 23.06 -5.70
CA ASP A 381 27.46 24.12 -5.70
C ASP A 381 26.92 25.47 -5.18
N ALA A 382 26.84 25.56 -3.85
CA ALA A 382 26.49 26.77 -3.09
C ALA A 382 25.17 27.44 -3.55
N PRO A 383 24.02 26.73 -3.49
CA PRO A 383 22.71 27.33 -3.69
C PRO A 383 22.40 28.35 -2.59
N ASP A 384 21.51 29.30 -2.88
CA ASP A 384 20.98 30.19 -1.85
C ASP A 384 20.11 29.40 -0.85
N GLN A 385 19.30 28.48 -1.38
CA GLN A 385 18.45 27.53 -0.63
C GLN A 385 18.31 26.24 -1.44
N VAL A 386 18.18 25.10 -0.76
CA VAL A 386 17.96 23.79 -1.40
C VAL A 386 17.10 22.89 -0.52
N TYR A 387 16.15 22.22 -1.13
CA TYR A 387 15.26 21.24 -0.52
C TYR A 387 15.24 20.00 -1.42
N ALA A 388 15.72 18.88 -0.89
CA ALA A 388 15.52 17.57 -1.51
C ALA A 388 14.35 16.87 -0.83
N GLU A 389 13.48 16.24 -1.62
CA GLU A 389 12.22 15.61 -1.18
C GLU A 389 11.35 16.61 -0.39
N PHE A 390 10.77 17.58 -1.10
CA PHE A 390 9.93 18.62 -0.55
C PHE A 390 8.45 18.31 -0.80
N THR A 391 7.76 17.86 0.23
CA THR A 391 6.30 17.65 0.21
C THR A 391 5.57 18.98 0.35
N VAL A 392 4.69 19.26 -0.61
CA VAL A 392 3.78 20.42 -0.59
C VAL A 392 2.35 19.94 -0.79
N SER A 393 1.40 20.58 -0.10
CA SER A 393 -0.01 20.31 -0.32
C SER A 393 -0.87 21.53 -0.11
N THR A 394 -1.93 21.66 -0.89
CA THR A 394 -2.93 22.71 -0.77
C THR A 394 -4.34 22.12 -0.71
N THR A 395 -5.29 22.96 -0.31
CA THR A 395 -6.72 22.65 -0.34
C THR A 395 -7.45 23.49 -1.37
N LEU A 396 -8.25 22.83 -2.20
CA LEU A 396 -9.17 23.43 -3.16
C LEU A 396 -10.62 23.21 -2.69
N ASN A 397 -11.42 24.26 -2.70
CA ASN A 397 -12.86 24.13 -2.51
C ASN A 397 -13.52 23.88 -3.87
N VAL A 398 -14.17 22.72 -4.04
CA VAL A 398 -14.93 22.35 -5.24
C VAL A 398 -16.36 22.07 -4.84
N ASN A 399 -17.32 22.90 -5.28
CA ASN A 399 -18.76 22.72 -5.02
C ASN A 399 -19.10 22.45 -3.53
N GLY A 400 -18.46 23.19 -2.62
CA GLY A 400 -18.68 23.08 -1.17
C GLY A 400 -17.90 21.96 -0.46
N SER A 401 -17.08 21.19 -1.17
CA SER A 401 -16.22 20.14 -0.60
C SER A 401 -14.75 20.52 -0.69
N SER A 402 -13.98 20.16 0.33
CA SER A 402 -12.53 20.33 0.39
C SER A 402 -11.82 19.19 -0.34
N LEU A 403 -10.99 19.51 -1.33
CA LEU A 403 -10.10 18.60 -2.05
C LEU A 403 -8.66 18.92 -1.66
N ARG A 404 -7.92 17.92 -1.19
CA ARG A 404 -6.47 18.03 -0.99
C ARG A 404 -5.73 17.71 -2.29
N VAL A 405 -4.82 18.59 -2.69
CA VAL A 405 -3.86 18.31 -3.76
C VAL A 405 -2.46 18.30 -3.15
N ASP A 406 -1.70 17.25 -3.41
CA ASP A 406 -0.36 17.06 -2.83
C ASP A 406 0.67 16.70 -3.90
N GLY A 407 1.92 17.03 -3.62
CA GLY A 407 3.05 16.71 -4.48
C GLY A 407 4.32 16.54 -3.67
N ASP A 408 5.13 15.58 -4.08
CA ASP A 408 6.45 15.32 -3.53
C ASP A 408 7.49 15.73 -4.58
N ILE A 409 8.10 16.90 -4.36
CA ILE A 409 9.07 17.48 -5.28
C ILE A 409 10.44 16.89 -4.97
N ASP A 410 11.07 16.23 -5.95
CA ASP A 410 12.37 15.58 -5.72
C ASP A 410 13.46 16.58 -5.35
N LEU A 411 13.53 17.72 -6.06
CA LEU A 411 14.50 18.77 -5.78
C LEU A 411 13.95 20.16 -6.12
N LEU A 412 14.03 21.06 -5.15
CA LEU A 412 13.74 22.49 -5.29
C LEU A 412 14.95 23.29 -4.80
N TYR A 413 15.48 24.19 -5.62
CA TYR A 413 16.62 25.01 -5.23
C TYR A 413 16.49 26.46 -5.70
N GLN A 414 17.17 27.35 -4.99
CA GLN A 414 17.25 28.76 -5.32
C GLN A 414 18.69 29.14 -5.68
N ARG A 415 18.87 29.85 -6.80
CA ARG A 415 20.16 30.39 -7.21
C ARG A 415 20.02 31.83 -7.67
N LYS A 416 20.82 32.73 -7.08
CA LYS A 416 20.77 34.18 -7.36
C LYS A 416 19.36 34.74 -7.21
N GLY A 417 18.63 34.26 -6.19
CA GLY A 417 17.25 34.66 -5.91
C GLY A 417 16.17 34.06 -6.82
N THR A 418 16.53 33.20 -7.79
CA THR A 418 15.59 32.56 -8.73
C THR A 418 15.36 31.10 -8.34
N TRP A 419 14.11 30.63 -8.37
CA TRP A 419 13.74 29.25 -8.01
C TRP A 419 13.69 28.32 -9.22
N TYR A 420 14.16 27.10 -9.00
CA TYR A 420 14.27 26.02 -9.98
C TYR A 420 13.77 24.72 -9.39
N LEU A 421 13.06 23.95 -10.19
CA LEU A 421 12.48 22.66 -9.80
C LEU A 421 13.04 21.53 -10.66
N VAL A 422 13.31 20.38 -10.04
CA VAL A 422 13.83 19.19 -10.73
C VAL A 422 13.05 17.96 -10.26
N ASP A 423 12.72 17.08 -11.20
CA ASP A 423 12.13 15.77 -10.96
C ASP A 423 12.97 14.70 -11.68
N TYR A 424 13.29 13.61 -10.97
CA TYR A 424 14.15 12.54 -11.46
C TYR A 424 13.30 11.39 -12.02
N LYS A 425 13.68 10.85 -13.18
CA LYS A 425 13.03 9.69 -13.80
C LYS A 425 14.03 8.59 -14.07
N THR A 426 13.91 7.45 -13.37
CA THR A 426 14.77 6.27 -13.61
C THR A 426 14.31 5.46 -14.83
N ALA A 427 14.30 6.10 -15.98
CA ALA A 427 13.95 5.52 -17.27
C ALA A 427 14.53 6.36 -18.40
N ALA A 428 14.78 5.73 -19.55
CA ALA A 428 14.97 6.41 -20.82
C ALA A 428 13.89 7.47 -21.07
N ARG A 429 14.29 8.59 -21.66
CA ARG A 429 13.39 9.64 -22.12
C ARG A 429 12.30 9.05 -23.01
N PRO A 430 11.01 9.30 -22.73
CA PRO A 430 9.94 8.74 -23.54
C PRO A 430 9.98 9.34 -24.94
N ASP A 431 9.72 8.52 -25.96
CA ASP A 431 9.38 9.00 -27.31
C ASP A 431 7.89 9.32 -27.43
N ASP A 432 7.07 8.76 -26.54
CA ASP A 432 5.62 8.89 -26.53
C ASP A 432 5.17 10.26 -25.97
N GLU A 433 4.26 10.91 -26.69
CA GLU A 433 3.75 12.25 -26.34
C GLU A 433 2.91 12.23 -25.06
N TYR A 434 2.26 11.11 -24.73
CA TYR A 434 1.44 11.00 -23.53
C TYR A 434 2.30 10.94 -22.26
N GLU A 435 3.36 10.14 -22.25
CA GLU A 435 4.31 10.09 -21.12
C GLU A 435 5.02 11.44 -20.91
N LYS A 436 5.36 12.16 -21.98
CA LYS A 436 5.89 13.53 -21.87
C LYS A 436 4.89 14.47 -21.20
N LEU A 437 3.66 14.51 -21.71
CA LEU A 437 2.59 15.34 -21.17
C LEU A 437 2.26 14.97 -19.70
N GLN A 438 2.45 13.71 -19.31
CA GLN A 438 2.33 13.28 -17.93
C GLN A 438 3.33 13.98 -17.02
N TYR A 439 4.60 13.97 -17.41
CA TYR A 439 5.66 14.62 -16.63
C TYR A 439 5.52 16.14 -16.64
N GLU A 440 5.18 16.74 -17.77
CA GLU A 440 4.93 18.19 -17.87
C GLU A 440 3.78 18.65 -16.96
N ARG A 441 2.65 17.93 -16.96
CA ARG A 441 1.52 18.23 -16.05
C ARG A 441 1.88 18.01 -14.59
N GLN A 442 2.71 17.01 -14.28
CA GLN A 442 3.22 16.79 -12.93
C GLN A 442 4.04 18.00 -12.46
N LEU A 443 4.98 18.48 -13.28
CA LEU A 443 5.80 19.65 -12.97
C LEU A 443 4.97 20.94 -12.85
N ARG A 444 3.98 21.14 -13.73
CA ARG A 444 3.01 22.25 -13.62
C ARG A 444 2.24 22.21 -12.31
N THR A 445 1.84 21.02 -11.86
CA THR A 445 1.17 20.84 -10.57
C THR A 445 2.08 21.26 -9.42
N TYR A 446 3.36 20.90 -9.46
CA TYR A 446 4.34 21.32 -8.45
C TYR A 446 4.56 22.83 -8.43
N ALA A 447 4.75 23.46 -9.59
CA ALA A 447 4.90 24.91 -9.69
C ALA A 447 3.66 25.63 -9.11
N TRP A 448 2.46 25.15 -9.44
CA TRP A 448 1.21 25.68 -8.90
C TRP A 448 1.09 25.50 -7.37
N LEU A 449 1.47 24.34 -6.83
CA LEU A 449 1.47 24.09 -5.39
C LEU A 449 2.43 25.03 -4.65
N LEU A 450 3.62 25.26 -5.21
CA LEU A 450 4.63 26.16 -4.63
C LEU A 450 4.21 27.63 -4.65
N GLU A 451 3.63 28.09 -5.75
CA GLU A 451 3.13 29.46 -5.85
C GLU A 451 1.99 29.70 -4.86
N ARG A 452 1.05 28.75 -4.76
CA ARG A 452 -0.12 28.89 -3.91
C ARG A 452 0.19 28.85 -2.41
N GLU A 453 1.07 27.97 -1.96
CA GLU A 453 1.37 27.79 -0.53
C GLU A 453 2.52 28.67 -0.03
N TYR A 454 3.50 28.97 -0.89
CA TYR A 454 4.74 29.63 -0.48
C TYR A 454 5.04 30.93 -1.24
N ASP A 455 4.20 31.36 -2.18
CA ASP A 455 4.46 32.52 -3.06
C ASP A 455 5.80 32.34 -3.84
N ILE A 456 6.15 31.09 -4.14
CA ILE A 456 7.35 30.72 -4.87
C ILE A 456 7.01 30.58 -6.36
N SER A 457 7.54 31.50 -7.17
CA SER A 457 7.46 31.42 -8.63
C SER A 457 8.68 30.68 -9.19
N VAL A 458 8.44 29.53 -9.81
CA VAL A 458 9.46 28.68 -10.43
C VAL A 458 9.77 29.20 -11.84
N GLN A 459 11.02 29.54 -12.11
CA GLN A 459 11.45 30.08 -13.41
C GLN A 459 11.62 28.99 -14.47
N GLU A 460 12.04 27.80 -14.04
CA GLU A 460 12.32 26.65 -14.89
C GLU A 460 12.16 25.36 -14.08
N ALA A 461 11.49 24.39 -14.68
CA ALA A 461 11.40 23.03 -14.17
C ALA A 461 12.14 22.09 -15.13
N THR A 462 12.83 21.10 -14.61
CA THR A 462 13.65 20.19 -15.42
C THR A 462 13.37 18.73 -15.06
N LEU A 463 13.22 17.89 -16.08
CA LEU A 463 13.25 16.44 -15.92
C LEU A 463 14.67 15.94 -16.09
N ILE A 464 15.17 15.17 -15.14
CA ILE A 464 16.44 14.45 -15.29
C ILE A 464 16.14 12.97 -15.50
N TYR A 465 16.36 12.50 -16.73
CA TYR A 465 16.22 11.08 -17.07
C TYR A 465 17.50 10.34 -16.74
N ILE A 466 17.37 9.21 -16.06
CA ILE A 466 18.45 8.33 -15.63
C ILE A 466 18.26 7.00 -16.36
N ASP A 467 18.99 6.81 -17.44
CA ASP A 467 18.93 5.63 -18.29
C ASP A 467 20.23 4.82 -18.17
N LEU A 468 20.09 3.55 -17.76
CA LEU A 468 21.22 2.66 -17.52
C LEU A 468 21.86 2.15 -18.82
N GLU A 469 21.19 2.33 -19.95
CA GLU A 469 21.67 1.91 -21.26
C GLU A 469 22.30 3.05 -22.06
N SER A 470 22.19 4.31 -21.60
CA SER A 470 22.72 5.49 -22.26
C SER A 470 24.12 5.89 -21.76
N ASP A 471 24.82 6.69 -22.56
CA ASP A 471 26.07 7.36 -22.19
C ASP A 471 26.04 8.80 -22.72
N PRO A 472 25.89 9.83 -21.85
CA PRO A 472 25.85 9.77 -20.39
C PRO A 472 24.58 9.11 -19.83
N LEU A 473 24.61 8.71 -18.56
CA LEU A 473 23.46 8.09 -17.88
C LEU A 473 22.34 9.09 -17.58
N CYS A 474 22.70 10.34 -17.32
CA CYS A 474 21.80 11.42 -16.91
C CYS A 474 21.67 12.45 -18.04
N GLU A 475 20.44 12.66 -18.51
CA GLU A 475 20.10 13.71 -19.48
C GLU A 475 19.06 14.65 -18.88
N SER A 476 19.28 15.98 -18.99
CA SER A 476 18.32 16.99 -18.55
C SER A 476 17.45 17.50 -19.70
N GLU A 477 16.14 17.58 -19.45
CA GLU A 477 15.14 18.16 -20.35
C GLU A 477 14.40 19.30 -19.64
N PRO A 478 14.66 20.57 -20.02
CA PRO A 478 13.96 21.71 -19.42
C PRO A 478 12.53 21.82 -19.96
N VAL A 479 11.58 22.00 -19.05
CA VAL A 479 10.15 22.24 -19.31
C VAL A 479 9.84 23.70 -18.99
N ARG A 480 9.81 24.54 -20.02
CA ARG A 480 9.60 26.01 -19.89
C ARG A 480 8.24 26.50 -20.36
N GLY A 481 7.54 25.74 -21.20
CA GLY A 481 6.33 26.18 -21.90
C GLY A 481 5.03 26.02 -21.10
N ASP A 482 4.97 25.03 -20.21
CA ASP A 482 3.71 24.58 -19.57
C ASP A 482 3.68 24.81 -18.05
N LEU A 483 4.51 25.73 -17.54
CA LEU A 483 4.51 26.09 -16.12
C LEU A 483 3.52 27.21 -15.77
N GLU A 484 2.68 27.66 -16.71
CA GLU A 484 1.66 28.68 -16.42
C GLU A 484 0.61 28.13 -15.45
N THR A 485 0.52 28.74 -14.27
CA THR A 485 -0.29 28.30 -13.12
C THR A 485 -1.63 29.03 -13.00
N ASP A 486 -1.78 30.21 -13.64
CA ASP A 486 -2.88 31.15 -13.48
C ASP A 486 -4.28 30.48 -13.57
N ASP A 487 -4.47 29.63 -14.57
CA ASP A 487 -5.75 28.96 -14.83
C ASP A 487 -5.80 27.52 -14.32
N PHE A 488 -4.71 26.98 -13.76
CA PHE A 488 -4.62 25.56 -13.41
C PHE A 488 -5.61 25.17 -12.30
N ALA A 489 -5.78 26.04 -11.30
CA ALA A 489 -6.78 25.81 -10.24
C ALA A 489 -8.19 25.69 -10.83
N THR A 490 -8.55 26.57 -11.75
CA THR A 490 -9.85 26.55 -12.45
C THR A 490 -9.99 25.30 -13.31
N GLU A 491 -8.96 24.95 -14.09
CA GLU A 491 -8.94 23.73 -14.92
C GLU A 491 -9.22 22.48 -14.07
N LEU A 492 -8.53 22.34 -12.93
CA LEU A 492 -8.68 21.22 -12.01
C LEU A 492 -10.04 21.23 -11.31
N GLN A 493 -10.52 22.39 -10.86
CA GLN A 493 -11.85 22.54 -10.26
C GLN A 493 -12.95 22.15 -11.23
N ASP A 494 -12.90 22.63 -12.48
CA ASP A 494 -13.88 22.31 -13.53
C ASP A 494 -13.86 20.82 -13.86
N ARG A 495 -12.65 20.23 -13.96
CA ARG A 495 -12.50 18.79 -14.21
C ARG A 495 -13.15 17.95 -13.13
N ILE A 496 -12.99 18.34 -11.87
CA ILE A 496 -13.52 17.61 -10.72
C ILE A 496 -15.01 17.88 -10.51
N ALA A 497 -15.46 19.10 -10.75
CA ALA A 497 -16.88 19.46 -10.70
C ALA A 497 -17.71 18.66 -11.72
N GLY A 498 -17.10 18.30 -12.87
CA GLY A 498 -17.72 17.50 -13.93
C GLY A 498 -17.63 15.98 -13.76
N LEU A 499 -17.13 15.47 -12.62
CA LEU A 499 -17.03 14.01 -12.37
C LEU A 499 -18.40 13.42 -12.01
N GLU A 500 -19.14 12.98 -13.01
CA GLU A 500 -20.43 12.31 -12.83
C GLU A 500 -20.33 10.81 -13.09
N ILE A 501 -20.87 9.99 -12.18
CA ILE A 501 -21.10 8.56 -12.44
C ILE A 501 -22.43 8.42 -13.19
N ALA A 502 -22.38 8.62 -14.51
CA ALA A 502 -23.57 8.62 -15.37
C ALA A 502 -24.22 7.23 -15.54
N SER A 503 -23.49 6.14 -15.25
CA SER A 503 -23.96 4.76 -15.45
C SER A 503 -23.27 3.78 -14.50
N SER A 504 -23.72 2.52 -14.49
CA SER A 504 -23.01 1.41 -13.83
C SER A 504 -21.59 1.17 -14.37
N ALA A 505 -21.22 1.78 -15.50
CA ALA A 505 -19.89 1.65 -16.06
C ALA A 505 -18.84 2.53 -15.33
N GLY A 506 -19.24 3.55 -14.54
CA GLY A 506 -18.32 4.45 -13.83
C GLY A 506 -18.18 5.83 -14.48
N LEU A 507 -17.07 6.53 -14.20
CA LEU A 507 -16.72 7.88 -14.66
C LEU A 507 -16.73 8.01 -16.19
N THR A 508 -16.81 9.22 -16.72
CA THR A 508 -16.84 9.40 -18.18
C THR A 508 -15.49 9.01 -18.80
N ALA A 509 -15.55 8.20 -19.86
CA ALA A 509 -14.40 8.00 -20.73
C ALA A 509 -14.34 9.19 -21.68
N GLU A 510 -13.24 9.95 -21.65
CA GLU A 510 -13.00 11.04 -22.58
C GLU A 510 -11.93 10.60 -23.58
N PRO A 511 -12.33 10.14 -24.78
CA PRO A 511 -11.36 9.71 -25.77
C PRO A 511 -10.83 10.89 -26.57
N ALA A 512 -9.51 10.97 -26.72
CA ALA A 512 -8.94 11.36 -28.01
C ALA A 512 -8.86 10.07 -28.85
N GLU A 513 -9.48 10.04 -30.04
CA GLU A 513 -9.63 8.81 -30.87
C GLU A 513 -8.32 8.02 -31.07
N HIS A 514 -7.16 8.69 -31.06
CA HIS A 514 -5.85 8.04 -31.22
C HIS A 514 -5.22 7.53 -29.92
N ARG A 515 -5.67 8.00 -28.75
CA ARG A 515 -5.06 7.68 -27.44
C ARG A 515 -5.71 6.45 -26.80
N CYS A 516 -6.97 6.14 -27.10
CA CYS A 516 -7.65 4.97 -26.55
C CYS A 516 -7.01 3.64 -26.97
N SER A 517 -6.53 3.51 -28.22
CA SER A 517 -5.87 2.28 -28.69
C SER A 517 -4.54 1.96 -27.99
N LEU A 518 -3.91 2.97 -27.38
CA LEU A 518 -2.68 2.84 -26.61
C LEU A 518 -2.94 2.70 -25.10
N CYS A 519 -4.17 2.95 -24.65
CA CYS A 519 -4.54 2.84 -23.24
C CYS A 519 -4.53 1.37 -22.80
N PRO A 520 -3.85 1.01 -21.69
CA PRO A 520 -3.81 -0.37 -21.20
C PRO A 520 -5.17 -0.91 -20.76
N TYR A 521 -6.12 -0.02 -20.45
CA TYR A 521 -7.48 -0.39 -20.05
C TYR A 521 -8.47 -0.48 -21.21
N SER A 522 -8.04 -0.21 -22.44
CA SER A 522 -8.91 -0.22 -23.62
C SER A 522 -9.39 -1.62 -24.02
N ALA A 523 -10.55 -1.69 -24.68
CA ALA A 523 -11.07 -2.93 -25.22
C ALA A 523 -10.10 -3.58 -26.22
N THR A 524 -9.36 -2.78 -27.01
CA THR A 524 -8.37 -3.27 -27.98
C THR A 524 -7.13 -3.89 -27.34
N ARG A 525 -6.86 -3.60 -26.06
CA ARG A 525 -5.83 -4.24 -25.24
C ARG A 525 -6.39 -5.30 -24.28
N GLY A 526 -7.68 -5.64 -24.39
CA GLY A 526 -8.35 -6.60 -23.51
C GLY A 526 -8.68 -6.04 -22.12
N GLY A 527 -8.64 -4.72 -21.95
CA GLY A 527 -8.98 -4.04 -20.71
C GLY A 527 -10.49 -3.80 -20.54
N PRO A 528 -10.91 -3.30 -19.36
CA PRO A 528 -12.33 -3.16 -18.97
C PRO A 528 -13.04 -1.96 -19.59
N CYS A 529 -12.33 -1.04 -20.25
CA CYS A 529 -12.92 0.11 -20.92
C CYS A 529 -13.54 -0.30 -22.25
N GLU A 530 -14.76 0.13 -22.52
CA GLU A 530 -15.46 -0.17 -23.78
C GLU A 530 -14.86 0.57 -25.00
N ASN A 531 -14.02 1.58 -24.76
CA ASN A 531 -13.33 2.34 -25.81
C ASN A 531 -11.98 1.70 -26.14
N GLY A 532 -11.59 1.66 -27.43
CA GLY A 532 -10.31 1.12 -27.85
C GLY A 532 -9.99 1.30 -29.31
#